data_AF-A0A1Z3HG33-F1
#
_entry.id   AF-A0A1Z3HG33-F1
#
_cell.length_a   1.000
_cell.length_b   1.000
_cell.length_c   1.000
_cell.angle_alpha   90.00
_cell.angle_beta   90.00
_cell.angle_gamma   90.00
#
_symmetry.space_group_name_H-M   'P 1'
#
loop_
_entity.id
_entity.type
_entity.pdbx_description
1 polymer ?
#
loop_
_entity_poly.entity_id
_entity_poly.type
_entity_poly.pdbx_seq_one_letter_code
_entity_poly.pdbx_strand_id
1 'polypeptide(L)'
;MARHRPPMGHAYGWMIGLVLMSLGYGVGGWLLAAFQVPGIVWWVTQACTVHLAISGPSAILLSNLWVIGLMLVCAAEQPWPALWPARIPTHHAQTWATILIGLWGVAIALILLLAWFSHWLDTKGYSCRHRVIWLLPLCWGALGIGAWIYRVGLGS
;
A
#
# COMPACT_ATOMS: atom_id res chain seq x y z
N MET A 1 24.23 10.59 34.25
CA MET A 1 23.21 10.34 33.20
C MET A 1 23.91 9.99 31.90
N ALA A 2 24.15 8.70 31.65
CA ALA A 2 24.74 8.24 30.40
C ALA A 2 23.63 8.13 29.34
N ARG A 3 23.72 8.96 28.28
CA ARG A 3 22.84 8.84 27.11
C ARG A 3 23.22 7.56 26.37
N HIS A 4 22.41 6.53 26.53
CA HIS A 4 22.51 5.28 25.78
C HIS A 4 22.31 5.60 24.30
N ARG A 5 23.39 5.73 23.53
CA ARG A 5 23.29 5.87 22.07
C ARG A 5 22.84 4.51 21.52
N PRO A 6 21.76 4.44 20.72
CA PRO A 6 21.36 3.19 20.10
C PRO A 6 22.44 2.73 19.10
N PRO A 7 22.65 1.42 18.93
CA PRO A 7 23.64 0.89 18.00
C PRO A 7 23.32 1.34 16.56
N MET A 8 24.34 1.83 15.85
CA MET A 8 24.22 2.48 14.54
C MET A 8 23.53 1.62 13.46
N GLY A 9 23.54 0.28 13.59
CA GLY A 9 22.84 -0.63 12.67
C GLY A 9 21.32 -0.46 12.63
N HIS A 10 20.71 0.14 13.66
CA HIS A 10 19.26 0.35 13.71
C HIS A 10 18.79 1.54 12.85
N ALA A 11 19.64 2.54 12.62
CA ALA A 11 19.27 3.73 11.85
C ALA A 11 19.16 3.42 10.34
N TYR A 12 20.05 2.56 9.82
CA TYR A 12 20.04 2.15 8.42
C TYR A 12 18.84 1.28 8.06
N GLY A 13 18.49 0.31 8.91
CA GLY A 13 17.30 -0.53 8.69
C GLY A 13 16.00 0.27 8.66
N TRP A 14 15.90 1.30 9.51
CA TRP A 14 14.77 2.22 9.52
C TRP A 14 14.67 3.03 8.22
N MET A 15 15.78 3.64 7.78
CA MET A 15 15.81 4.37 6.49
C MET A 15 15.43 3.48 5.31
N ILE A 16 15.98 2.26 5.24
CA ILE A 16 15.68 1.33 4.15
C ILE A 16 14.20 1.00 4.12
N GLY A 17 13.59 0.69 5.27
CA GLY A 17 12.17 0.36 5.30
C GLY A 17 11.26 1.55 4.99
N LEU A 18 11.65 2.78 5.35
CA LEU A 18 10.92 3.99 4.93
C LEU A 18 10.97 4.21 3.42
N VAL A 19 12.13 3.99 2.81
CA VAL A 19 12.28 4.07 1.34
C VAL A 19 11.45 3.00 0.65
N LEU A 20 11.48 1.76 1.13
CA LEU A 20 10.68 0.67 0.58
C LEU A 20 9.17 0.91 0.73
N MET A 21 8.72 1.42 1.88
CA MET A 21 7.33 1.84 2.05
C MET A 21 6.94 2.94 1.06
N SER A 22 7.77 3.98 0.94
CA SER A 22 7.49 5.11 0.04
C SER A 22 7.40 4.66 -1.41
N LEU A 23 8.32 3.81 -1.86
CA LEU A 23 8.30 3.26 -3.22
C LEU A 23 7.06 2.37 -3.43
N GLY A 24 6.77 1.47 -2.50
CA GLY A 24 5.66 0.54 -2.66
C GLY A 24 4.29 1.22 -2.62
N TYR A 25 4.06 2.16 -1.70
CA TYR A 25 2.83 2.96 -1.68
C TYR A 25 2.75 3.91 -2.88
N GLY A 26 3.88 4.41 -3.39
CA GLY A 26 3.94 5.16 -4.64
C GLY A 26 3.51 4.34 -5.85
N VAL A 27 4.04 3.13 -6.00
CA VAL A 27 3.61 2.19 -7.04
C VAL A 27 2.13 1.84 -6.87
N GLY A 28 1.66 1.61 -5.65
CA GLY A 28 0.24 1.38 -5.36
C GLY A 28 -0.66 2.53 -5.82
N GLY A 29 -0.23 3.78 -5.60
CA GLY A 29 -1.00 4.97 -5.99
C GLY A 29 -1.04 5.17 -7.50
N TRP A 30 0.09 4.92 -8.16
CA TRP A 30 0.18 4.90 -9.61
C TRP A 30 -0.78 3.86 -10.22
N LEU A 31 -0.81 2.64 -9.67
CA LEU A 31 -1.69 1.57 -10.13
C LEU A 31 -3.17 1.90 -9.90
N LEU A 32 -3.54 2.37 -8.72
CA LEU A 32 -4.92 2.78 -8.43
C LEU A 32 -5.40 3.88 -9.38
N ALA A 33 -4.52 4.82 -9.75
CA ALA A 33 -4.83 5.82 -10.76
C ALA A 33 -4.94 5.22 -12.17
N ALA A 34 -4.05 4.28 -12.51
CA ALA A 34 -4.04 3.61 -13.81
C ALA A 34 -5.29 2.79 -14.09
N PHE A 35 -5.84 2.14 -13.07
CA PHE A 35 -7.08 1.39 -13.17
C PHE A 35 -8.33 2.24 -12.92
N GLN A 36 -8.20 3.57 -12.83
CA GLN A 36 -9.31 4.50 -12.56
C GLN A 36 -10.21 4.05 -11.40
N VAL A 37 -9.57 3.55 -10.33
CA VAL A 37 -10.29 2.85 -9.28
C VAL A 37 -11.24 3.82 -8.55
N PRO A 38 -12.49 3.41 -8.24
CA PRO A 38 -13.46 4.25 -7.55
C PRO A 38 -12.93 4.86 -6.25
N GLY A 39 -13.38 6.08 -5.95
CA GLY A 39 -12.95 6.80 -4.75
C GLY A 39 -13.21 6.05 -3.43
N ILE A 40 -14.21 5.17 -3.39
CA ILE A 40 -14.48 4.34 -2.20
C ILE A 40 -13.31 3.39 -1.89
N VAL A 41 -12.64 2.85 -2.91
CA VAL A 41 -11.46 2.00 -2.71
C VAL A 41 -10.30 2.79 -2.12
N TRP A 42 -10.13 4.05 -2.56
CA TRP A 42 -9.16 4.96 -1.98
C TRP A 42 -9.43 5.19 -0.49
N TRP A 43 -10.69 5.47 -0.12
CA TRP A 43 -11.08 5.69 1.28
C TRP A 43 -10.86 4.46 2.16
N VAL A 44 -11.26 3.27 1.70
CA VAL A 44 -11.08 2.05 2.49
C VAL A 44 -9.61 1.67 2.59
N THR A 45 -8.83 1.85 1.52
CA THR A 45 -7.37 1.64 1.56
C THR A 45 -6.72 2.56 2.59
N GLN A 46 -7.12 3.84 2.63
CA GLN A 46 -6.69 4.79 3.64
C GLN A 46 -7.10 4.34 5.05
N ALA A 47 -8.34 3.91 5.25
CA ALA A 47 -8.82 3.42 6.54
C ALA A 47 -8.05 2.18 7.03
N CYS A 48 -7.77 1.21 6.15
CA CYS A 48 -6.93 0.06 6.45
C CYS A 48 -5.51 0.50 6.84
N THR A 49 -4.93 1.46 6.13
CA THR A 49 -3.59 2.00 6.42
C THR A 49 -3.55 2.65 7.81
N VAL A 50 -4.56 3.46 8.15
CA VAL A 50 -4.71 4.07 9.49
C VAL A 50 -4.83 2.99 10.56
N HIS A 51 -5.70 2.01 10.33
CA HIS A 51 -5.95 0.95 11.30
C HIS A 51 -4.70 0.08 11.52
N LEU A 52 -3.95 -0.24 10.46
CA LEU A 52 -2.63 -0.88 10.54
C LEU A 52 -1.62 -0.04 11.31
N ALA A 53 -1.57 1.27 11.06
CA ALA A 53 -0.67 2.16 11.77
C ALA A 53 -0.98 2.25 13.28
N ILE A 54 -2.25 2.12 13.67
CA ILE A 54 -2.69 2.17 15.07
C ILE A 54 -2.48 0.82 15.77
N SER A 55 -3.06 -0.24 15.20
CA SER A 55 -3.22 -1.56 15.83
C SER A 55 -2.06 -2.51 15.51
N GLY A 56 -1.20 -2.16 14.56
CA GLY A 56 -0.04 -2.95 14.18
C GLY A 56 -0.42 -4.32 13.60
N PRO A 57 0.29 -5.41 13.98
CA PRO A 57 0.08 -6.75 13.42
C PRO A 57 -1.35 -7.30 13.56
N SER A 58 -2.10 -6.86 14.58
CA SER A 58 -3.49 -7.29 14.79
C SER A 58 -4.44 -6.88 13.65
N ALA A 59 -4.11 -5.83 12.89
CA ALA A 59 -4.90 -5.34 11.77
C ALA A 59 -4.55 -6.00 10.41
N ILE A 60 -3.55 -6.89 10.38
CA ILE A 60 -3.11 -7.56 9.14
C ILE A 60 -4.27 -8.38 8.55
N LEU A 61 -5.04 -9.09 9.38
CA LEU A 61 -6.14 -9.93 8.92
C LEU A 61 -7.19 -9.11 8.16
N LEU A 62 -7.66 -8.00 8.75
CA LEU A 62 -8.64 -7.12 8.14
C LEU A 62 -8.12 -6.52 6.82
N SER A 63 -6.85 -6.12 6.81
CA SER A 63 -6.22 -5.50 5.65
C SER A 63 -6.02 -6.52 4.51
N ASN A 64 -5.66 -7.76 4.84
CA ASN A 64 -5.58 -8.84 3.87
C ASN A 64 -6.96 -9.23 3.32
N LEU A 65 -7.98 -9.30 4.18
CA LEU A 65 -9.37 -9.50 3.76
C LEU A 65 -9.82 -8.41 2.79
N TRP A 66 -9.47 -7.15 3.05
CA TRP A 66 -9.76 -6.05 2.14
C TRP A 66 -9.06 -6.21 0.79
N VAL A 67 -7.77 -6.56 0.77
CA VAL A 67 -7.04 -6.79 -0.49
C VAL A 67 -7.65 -7.95 -1.29
N ILE A 68 -7.97 -9.07 -0.62
CA ILE A 68 -8.64 -10.21 -1.27
C ILE A 68 -10.01 -9.78 -1.81
N GLY A 69 -10.78 -9.03 -1.03
CA GLY A 69 -12.05 -8.46 -1.45
C GLY A 69 -11.92 -7.59 -2.69
N LEU A 70 -10.93 -6.70 -2.73
CA LEU A 70 -10.62 -5.88 -3.90
C LEU A 70 -10.29 -6.73 -5.13
N MET A 71 -9.49 -7.79 -4.96
CA MET A 71 -9.16 -8.67 -6.08
C MET A 71 -10.37 -9.43 -6.60
N LEU A 72 -11.24 -9.90 -5.71
CA LEU A 72 -12.48 -10.55 -6.07
C LEU A 72 -13.43 -9.59 -6.78
N VAL A 73 -13.60 -8.36 -6.28
CA VAL A 73 -14.41 -7.31 -6.92
C VAL A 73 -13.83 -6.95 -8.28
N CYS A 74 -12.52 -6.72 -8.40
CA CYS A 74 -11.87 -6.46 -9.69
C CYS A 74 -12.00 -7.63 -10.67
N ALA A 75 -11.98 -8.88 -10.18
CA ALA A 75 -12.20 -10.06 -10.99
C ALA A 75 -13.67 -10.23 -11.41
N ALA A 76 -14.63 -9.79 -10.57
CA ALA A 76 -16.06 -9.97 -10.77
C ALA A 76 -16.74 -8.82 -11.54
N GLU A 77 -16.35 -7.56 -11.31
CA GLU A 77 -17.09 -6.38 -11.79
C GLU A 77 -16.80 -6.00 -13.25
N GLN A 78 -15.75 -6.50 -13.91
CA GLN A 78 -15.37 -6.14 -15.30
C GLN A 78 -15.81 -4.71 -15.78
N PRO A 79 -15.42 -3.59 -15.14
CA PRO A 79 -15.57 -2.30 -15.78
C PRO A 79 -14.34 -2.11 -16.68
N TRP A 80 -14.30 -2.84 -17.79
CA TRP A 80 -13.32 -2.55 -18.83
C TRP A 80 -13.73 -1.23 -19.48
N PRO A 81 -12.83 -0.23 -19.55
CA PRO A 81 -13.16 1.04 -20.20
C PRO A 81 -13.57 0.76 -21.65
N ALA A 82 -14.66 1.42 -22.11
CA ALA A 82 -15.24 1.27 -23.45
C ALA A 82 -14.27 1.62 -24.61
N LEU A 83 -13.05 2.06 -24.29
CA LEU A 83 -11.95 2.35 -25.22
C LEU A 83 -11.02 1.14 -25.49
N TRP A 84 -11.18 0.02 -24.77
CA TRP A 84 -10.46 -1.24 -25.07
C TRP A 84 -11.42 -2.27 -25.66
N PRO A 85 -11.04 -3.05 -26.69
CA PRO A 85 -11.97 -3.93 -27.39
C PRO A 85 -12.60 -4.91 -26.40
N ALA A 86 -13.93 -4.96 -26.44
CA ALA A 86 -14.87 -5.55 -25.48
C ALA A 86 -14.82 -7.07 -25.29
N ARG A 87 -13.64 -7.68 -25.42
CA ARG A 87 -13.38 -9.09 -25.11
C ARG A 87 -11.97 -9.16 -24.56
N ILE A 88 -11.80 -9.44 -23.27
CA ILE A 88 -10.55 -10.04 -22.82
C ILE A 88 -10.46 -11.34 -23.62
N PRO A 89 -9.50 -11.51 -24.53
CA PRO A 89 -9.27 -12.81 -25.13
C PRO A 89 -8.90 -13.71 -23.95
N THR A 90 -9.68 -14.77 -23.70
CA THR A 90 -9.34 -15.80 -22.70
C THR A 90 -7.92 -16.34 -22.90
N HIS A 91 -7.37 -16.15 -24.10
CA HIS A 91 -5.97 -16.33 -24.48
C HIS A 91 -4.92 -15.68 -23.56
N HIS A 92 -5.27 -14.63 -22.80
CA HIS A 92 -4.37 -13.96 -21.84
C HIS A 92 -4.83 -14.06 -20.38
N ALA A 93 -5.81 -14.92 -20.06
CA ALA A 93 -6.32 -15.09 -18.70
C ALA A 93 -5.21 -15.44 -17.70
N GLN A 94 -4.25 -16.25 -18.13
CA GLN A 94 -3.08 -16.63 -17.33
C GLN A 94 -2.18 -15.41 -17.01
N THR A 95 -1.96 -14.52 -17.98
CA THR A 95 -1.20 -13.28 -17.77
C THR A 95 -1.89 -12.37 -16.74
N TRP A 96 -3.21 -12.22 -16.83
CA TRP A 96 -4.00 -11.44 -15.86
C TRP A 96 -3.97 -12.03 -14.46
N ALA A 97 -4.16 -13.34 -14.34
CA ALA A 97 -4.02 -14.04 -13.06
C ALA A 97 -2.63 -13.83 -12.46
N THR A 98 -1.57 -13.87 -13.29
CA THR A 98 -0.18 -13.68 -12.84
C THR A 98 0.07 -12.26 -12.34
N ILE A 99 -0.46 -11.25 -13.04
CA ILE A 99 -0.38 -9.84 -12.63
C ILE A 99 -1.14 -9.61 -11.31
N LEU A 100 -2.34 -10.17 -11.17
CA LEU A 100 -3.15 -10.05 -9.94
C LEU A 100 -2.46 -10.73 -8.75
N ILE A 101 -1.88 -11.92 -8.94
CA ILE A 101 -1.10 -12.60 -7.89
C ILE A 101 0.15 -11.79 -7.52
N GLY A 102 0.83 -11.21 -8.50
CA GLY A 102 1.98 -10.33 -8.26
C GLY A 102 1.59 -9.09 -7.43
N LEU A 103 0.50 -8.43 -7.81
CA LEU A 103 -0.07 -7.29 -7.07
C LEU A 103 -0.44 -7.67 -5.64
N TRP A 104 -0.96 -8.89 -5.45
CA TRP A 104 -1.31 -9.42 -4.13
C TRP A 104 -0.08 -9.58 -3.25
N GLY A 105 0.97 -10.18 -3.79
CA GLY A 105 2.24 -10.34 -3.09
C GLY A 105 2.83 -8.99 -2.66
N VAL A 106 2.81 -8.00 -3.53
CA VAL A 106 3.27 -6.63 -3.22
C VAL A 106 2.40 -6.00 -2.12
N ALA A 107 1.07 -6.13 -2.20
CA ALA A 107 0.16 -5.59 -1.20
C ALA A 107 0.39 -6.23 0.18
N ILE A 108 0.54 -7.55 0.26
CA ILE A 108 0.87 -8.25 1.49
C ILE A 108 2.21 -7.76 2.06
N ALA A 109 3.24 -7.64 1.22
CA ALA A 109 4.54 -7.15 1.66
C ALA A 109 4.43 -5.75 2.27
N LEU A 110 3.64 -4.85 1.69
CA LEU A 110 3.40 -3.51 2.22
C LEU A 110 2.60 -3.51 3.53
N ILE A 111 1.60 -4.38 3.66
CA ILE A 111 0.83 -4.57 4.89
C ILE A 111 1.74 -5.05 6.03
N LEU A 112 2.56 -6.07 5.76
CA LEU A 112 3.51 -6.62 6.73
C LEU A 112 4.55 -5.59 7.13
N LEU A 113 5.10 -4.84 6.16
CA LEU A 113 6.07 -3.78 6.40
C LEU A 113 5.48 -2.69 7.28
N LEU A 114 4.27 -2.18 6.97
CA LEU A 114 3.61 -1.16 7.78
C LEU A 114 3.31 -1.66 9.20
N ALA A 115 2.79 -2.88 9.34
CA ALA A 115 2.50 -3.48 10.64
C ALA A 115 3.76 -3.65 11.48
N TRP A 116 4.85 -4.10 10.87
CA TRP A 116 6.14 -4.26 11.53
C TRP A 116 6.73 -2.91 11.97
N PHE A 117 6.69 -1.89 11.13
CA PHE A 117 7.16 -0.55 11.49
C PHE A 117 6.32 0.09 12.60
N SER A 118 5.00 -0.09 12.55
CA SER A 118 4.12 0.36 13.63
C SER A 118 4.45 -0.33 14.96
N HIS A 119 4.61 -1.65 14.94
CA HIS A 119 4.99 -2.41 16.13
C HIS A 119 6.39 -2.04 16.65
N TRP A 120 7.35 -1.84 15.75
CA TRP A 120 8.70 -1.41 16.13
C TRP A 120 8.68 -0.05 16.84
N LEU A 121 7.92 0.92 16.32
CA LEU A 121 7.74 2.22 16.98
C LEU A 121 7.06 2.07 18.36
N ASP A 122 6.09 1.16 18.48
CA ASP A 122 5.45 0.84 19.76
C ASP A 122 6.47 0.31 20.78
N THR A 123 7.32 -0.65 20.39
CA THR A 123 8.38 -1.19 21.28
C THR A 123 9.43 -0.16 21.70
N LYS A 124 9.56 0.94 20.96
CA LYS A 124 10.45 2.07 21.30
C LYS A 124 9.78 3.12 22.19
N GLY A 125 8.54 2.89 22.62
CA GLY A 125 7.80 3.78 23.49
C GLY A 125 7.15 4.97 22.78
N TYR A 126 7.09 4.96 21.44
CA TYR A 126 6.35 5.99 20.71
C TYR A 126 4.85 5.78 20.92
N SER A 127 4.18 6.82 21.43
CA SER A 127 2.74 6.77 21.60
C SER A 127 2.03 6.59 20.25
N CYS A 128 0.83 6.02 20.29
CA CYS A 128 0.01 5.79 19.10
C CYS A 128 -0.12 7.04 18.21
N ARG A 129 -0.25 8.24 18.80
CA ARG A 129 -0.33 9.50 18.05
C ARG A 129 0.95 9.76 17.23
N HIS A 130 2.12 9.50 17.79
CA HIS A 130 3.38 9.69 17.07
C HIS A 130 3.50 8.70 15.91
N ARG A 131 3.13 7.42 16.11
CA ARG A 131 3.14 6.42 15.02
C ARG A 131 2.29 6.86 13.83
N VAL A 132 1.07 7.30 14.12
CA VAL A 132 0.12 7.83 13.14
C VAL A 132 0.73 9.04 12.43
N ILE A 133 1.22 10.04 13.16
CA ILE A 133 1.80 11.26 12.58
C ILE A 133 2.99 10.97 11.65
N TRP A 134 3.80 9.94 11.93
CA TRP A 134 4.94 9.61 11.08
C TRP A 134 4.59 8.72 9.89
N LEU A 135 3.79 7.68 10.09
CA LEU A 135 3.52 6.66 9.06
C LEU A 135 2.47 7.11 8.04
N LEU A 136 1.45 7.85 8.48
CA LEU A 136 0.34 8.25 7.59
C LEU A 136 0.76 9.21 6.47
N PRO A 137 1.42 10.34 6.75
CA PRO A 137 1.83 11.26 5.70
C PRO A 137 2.78 10.61 4.71
N LEU A 138 3.59 9.65 5.16
CA LEU A 138 4.50 8.89 4.30
C LEU A 138 3.73 7.97 3.35
N CYS A 139 2.82 7.15 3.87
CA CYS A 139 2.02 6.24 3.05
C CYS A 139 1.10 7.00 2.09
N TRP A 140 0.39 8.00 2.60
CA TRP A 140 -0.57 8.78 1.82
C TRP A 140 0.10 9.73 0.84
N GLY A 141 1.20 10.36 1.27
CA GLY A 141 2.02 11.20 0.39
C GLY A 141 2.59 10.38 -0.76
N ALA A 142 3.15 9.20 -0.48
CA ALA A 142 3.61 8.28 -1.51
C ALA A 142 2.49 7.86 -2.48
N LEU A 143 1.35 7.39 -1.97
CA LEU A 143 0.16 7.08 -2.76
C LEU A 143 -0.26 8.24 -3.66
N GLY A 144 -0.35 9.44 -3.10
CA GLY A 144 -0.73 10.65 -3.83
C GLY A 144 0.28 11.03 -4.91
N ILE A 145 1.58 10.95 -4.61
CA ILE A 145 2.66 11.20 -5.57
C ILE A 145 2.58 10.21 -6.73
N GLY A 146 2.39 8.91 -6.45
CA GLY A 146 2.23 7.89 -7.48
C GLY A 146 1.06 8.18 -8.43
N ALA A 147 -0.10 8.54 -7.86
CA ALA A 147 -1.27 8.91 -8.65
C ALA A 147 -1.03 10.19 -9.47
N TRP A 148 -0.32 11.17 -8.91
CA TRP A 148 0.04 12.41 -9.61
C TRP A 148 1.00 12.15 -10.77
N ILE A 149 2.05 11.34 -10.56
CA ILE A 149 2.99 10.93 -11.62
C ILE A 149 2.24 10.28 -12.78
N TYR A 150 1.29 9.39 -12.50
CA TYR A 150 0.48 8.77 -13.54
C TYR A 150 -0.33 9.81 -14.35
N ARG A 151 -1.02 10.72 -13.65
CA ARG A 151 -1.86 11.75 -14.28
C ARG A 151 -1.05 12.74 -15.13
N VAL A 152 0.13 13.14 -14.66
CA VAL A 152 1.02 14.03 -15.41
C VAL A 152 1.64 13.31 -16.60
N GLY A 153 2.01 12.03 -16.44
CA GLY A 153 2.59 11.23 -17.52
C GLY A 153 1.60 10.87 -18.65
N LEU A 154 0.29 10.93 -18.40
CA LEU A 154 -0.75 10.80 -19.44
C LEU A 154 -1.08 12.12 -20.15
N GLY A 155 -0.61 13.25 -19.64
CA GLY A 155 -0.86 14.59 -20.18
C GLY A 155 0.15 15.05 -21.25
N SER A 156 1.05 14.17 -21.69
CA SER A 156 2.04 14.36 -22.76
C SER A 156 1.78 13.40 -23.91
#